data_AF-A0A850KDF7-F1
#
_entry.id   AF-A0A850KDF7-F1
#
_cell.length_a   1.000
_cell.length_b   1.000
_cell.length_c   1.000
_cell.angle_alpha   90.00
_cell.angle_beta   90.00
_cell.angle_gamma   90.00
#
_symmetry.space_group_name_H-M   'P 1'
#
loop_
_entity.id
_entity.type
_entity.pdbx_description
1 polymer ?
#
loop_
_entity_poly.entity_id
_entity_poly.type
_entity_poly.pdbx_seq_one_letter_code
_entity_poly.pdbx_strand_id
1 'polypeptide(L)'
;MPAVFLGSFIAAYFAKELKLEGFEGGHSMKRYIVGAAFMGFGGMLAGGCAVGAGVTGGSVFAVTAWTTLFMMWFSAGITDLVVDRKKLILQSL
;
A
#
# COMPACT_ATOMS: atom_id res chain seq x y z
N MET A 1 -0.71 0.93 -15.48
CA MET A 1 0.62 0.73 -14.89
C MET A 1 1.72 1.57 -15.53
N PRO A 2 1.93 1.60 -16.87
CA PRO A 2 3.01 2.42 -17.44
C PRO A 2 2.79 3.93 -17.23
N ALA A 3 1.55 4.41 -17.31
CA ALA A 3 1.22 5.82 -17.09
C ALA A 3 1.56 6.33 -15.68
N VAL A 4 1.27 5.54 -14.63
CA VAL A 4 1.59 5.93 -13.24
C VAL A 4 3.10 5.89 -12.97
N PHE A 5 3.82 4.99 -13.63
CA PHE A 5 5.27 4.89 -13.52
C PHE A 5 5.98 6.08 -14.18
N LEU A 6 5.59 6.42 -15.41
CA LEU A 6 6.07 7.60 -16.11
C LEU A 6 5.69 8.91 -15.39
N GLY A 7 4.44 9.02 -14.92
CA GLY A 7 3.94 10.20 -14.23
C GLY A 7 4.66 10.47 -12.90
N SER A 8 4.84 9.43 -12.07
CA SER A 8 5.59 9.57 -10.80
C SER A 8 7.07 9.88 -11.03
N PHE A 9 7.69 9.33 -12.08
CA PHE A 9 9.09 9.64 -12.42
C PHE A 9 9.28 11.10 -12.84
N ILE A 10 8.38 11.63 -13.69
CA ILE A 10 8.42 13.05 -14.11
C ILE A 10 8.12 13.97 -12.92
N ALA A 11 7.15 13.62 -12.08
CA ALA A 11 6.80 14.40 -10.89
C ALA A 11 7.96 14.44 -9.87
N ALA A 12 8.60 13.30 -9.60
CA ALA A 12 9.76 13.23 -8.70
C ALA A 12 10.96 14.00 -9.25
N TYR A 13 11.16 13.99 -10.57
CA TYR A 13 12.19 14.78 -11.23
C TYR A 13 11.95 16.29 -11.05
N PHE A 14 10.71 16.74 -11.21
CA PHE A 14 10.36 18.16 -11.03
C PHE A 14 10.41 18.59 -9.56
N ALA A 15 10.04 17.69 -8.64
CA ALA A 15 10.15 17.90 -7.19
C ALA A 15 11.60 17.84 -6.67
N LYS A 16 12.57 17.39 -7.49
CA LYS A 16 13.96 17.11 -7.09
C LYS A 16 14.09 16.13 -5.91
N GLU A 17 13.07 15.32 -5.67
CA GLU A 17 13.01 14.32 -4.60
C GLU A 17 13.33 12.91 -5.11
N LEU A 18 14.06 12.80 -6.23
CA LEU A 18 14.56 11.53 -6.75
C LEU A 18 15.62 10.97 -5.78
N LYS A 19 15.15 10.28 -4.75
CA LYS A 19 15.96 9.57 -3.78
C LYS A 19 15.84 8.07 -4.08
N LEU A 20 16.96 7.48 -4.47
CA LEU A 20 17.09 6.03 -4.61
C LEU A 20 17.28 5.43 -3.22
N GLU A 21 16.18 5.16 -2.53
CA GLU A 21 16.22 4.37 -1.30
C GLU A 21 16.40 2.89 -1.66
N GLY A 22 17.63 2.40 -1.52
CA GLY A 22 17.95 0.97 -1.60
C GLY A 22 17.45 0.26 -0.35
N PHE A 23 16.94 -0.96 -0.50
CA PHE A 23 16.45 -1.82 0.60
C PHE A 23 17.48 -1.89 1.75
N GLU A 24 17.30 -1.06 2.78
CA GLU A 24 18.13 -1.05 3.98
C GLU A 24 17.84 -2.31 4.81
N GLY A 25 18.60 -3.37 4.55
CA GLY A 25 18.69 -4.58 5.39
C GLY A 25 17.89 -5.80 4.90
N GLY A 26 18.50 -6.98 5.00
CA GLY A 26 17.86 -8.26 4.62
C GLY A 26 16.58 -8.60 5.41
N HIS A 27 16.41 -8.02 6.61
CA HIS A 27 15.20 -8.18 7.42
C HIS A 27 14.02 -7.33 6.93
N SER A 28 14.28 -6.13 6.39
CA SER A 28 13.24 -5.26 5.82
C SER A 28 12.76 -5.83 4.48
N MET A 29 13.67 -6.34 3.65
CA MET A 29 13.37 -6.93 2.34
C MET A 29 12.41 -8.13 2.43
N LYS A 30 12.61 -9.04 3.39
CA LYS A 30 11.67 -10.16 3.62
C LYS A 30 10.27 -9.67 4.00
N ARG A 31 10.16 -8.63 4.85
CA ARG A 31 8.87 -8.08 5.27
C ARG A 31 8.11 -7.44 4.11
N TYR A 32 8.81 -6.73 3.22
CA TYR A 32 8.20 -6.15 2.02
C TYR A 32 7.72 -7.21 1.02
N ILE A 33 8.50 -8.27 0.79
CA ILE A 33 8.09 -9.35 -0.13
C ILE A 33 6.86 -10.08 0.40
N VAL A 34 6.85 -10.42 1.70
CA VAL A 34 5.70 -11.07 2.33
C VAL A 34 4.47 -10.15 2.28
N GLY A 35 4.63 -8.85 2.59
CA GLY A 35 3.56 -7.87 2.48
C GLY A 35 3.02 -7.72 1.06
N ALA A 36 3.90 -7.67 0.06
CA ALA A 36 3.51 -7.58 -1.35
C ALA A 36 2.72 -8.82 -1.82
N ALA A 37 3.13 -10.02 -1.39
CA ALA A 37 2.41 -11.25 -1.69
C ALA A 37 0.99 -11.24 -1.08
N PHE A 38 0.85 -10.83 0.18
CA PHE A 38 -0.46 -10.69 0.84
C PHE A 38 -1.33 -9.62 0.19
N MET A 39 -0.78 -8.46 -0.20
CA MET A 39 -1.52 -7.43 -0.92
C MET A 39 -2.02 -7.91 -2.28
N GLY A 40 -1.20 -8.64 -3.04
CA GLY A 40 -1.59 -9.22 -4.33
C GLY A 40 -2.69 -10.27 -4.19
N PHE A 41 -2.54 -11.19 -3.23
CA PHE A 41 -3.53 -12.24 -2.97
C PHE A 41 -4.85 -11.64 -2.46
N GLY A 42 -4.79 -10.72 -1.51
CA GLY A 42 -5.95 -10.02 -0.97
C GLY A 42 -6.69 -9.19 -2.02
N GLY A 43 -5.97 -8.51 -2.93
CA GLY A 43 -6.56 -7.75 -4.01
C GLY A 43 -7.34 -8.62 -5.02
N MET A 44 -6.86 -9.83 -5.31
CA MET A 44 -7.58 -10.76 -6.17
C MET A 44 -8.83 -11.33 -5.48
N LEU A 45 -8.75 -11.67 -4.19
CA LEU A 45 -9.92 -12.10 -3.41
C LEU A 45 -10.98 -11.01 -3.27
N ALA A 46 -10.55 -9.75 -3.13
CA ALA A 46 -11.44 -8.60 -3.03
C ALA A 46 -12.00 -8.14 -4.39
N GLY A 47 -11.54 -8.71 -5.51
CA GLY A 47 -11.95 -8.31 -6.86
C GLY A 47 -11.44 -6.93 -7.29
N GLY A 48 -10.41 -6.39 -6.63
CA GLY A 48 -9.89 -5.05 -6.91
C GLY A 48 -8.80 -4.58 -5.95
N CYS A 49 -8.30 -3.37 -6.19
CA CYS A 49 -7.35 -2.69 -5.32
C CYS A 49 -8.00 -1.46 -4.67
N ALA A 50 -7.32 -0.83 -3.70
CA ALA A 50 -7.85 0.33 -2.99
C ALA A 50 -8.26 1.49 -3.94
N VAL A 51 -7.49 1.74 -5.00
CA VAL A 51 -7.82 2.77 -6.01
C VAL A 51 -9.04 2.37 -6.82
N GLY A 52 -9.16 1.10 -7.22
CA GLY A 52 -10.30 0.58 -7.98
C GLY A 52 -11.59 0.54 -7.15
N ALA A 53 -11.50 0.13 -5.89
CA ALA A 53 -12.64 0.13 -4.97
C ALA A 53 -13.08 1.55 -4.59
N GLY A 54 -12.14 2.48 -4.38
CA GLY A 54 -12.44 3.86 -3.98
C GLY A 54 -12.90 4.75 -5.14
N VAL A 55 -12.09 4.86 -6.20
CA VAL A 55 -12.32 5.83 -7.28
C VAL A 55 -13.41 5.36 -8.24
N THR A 56 -13.32 4.11 -8.71
CA THR A 56 -14.25 3.55 -9.69
C THR A 56 -15.45 2.89 -9.02
N GLY A 57 -15.24 2.06 -7.99
CA GLY A 57 -16.33 1.43 -7.25
C GLY A 57 -17.17 2.40 -6.41
N GLY A 58 -16.53 3.44 -5.86
CA GLY A 58 -17.20 4.50 -5.11
C GLY A 58 -18.06 5.43 -5.97
N SER A 59 -17.67 5.69 -7.23
CA SER A 59 -18.46 6.54 -8.13
C SER A 59 -19.75 5.89 -8.62
N VAL A 60 -19.83 4.56 -8.61
CA VAL A 60 -21.03 3.78 -8.96
C VAL A 60 -21.90 3.48 -7.71
N PHE A 61 -21.53 3.99 -6.53
CA PHE A 61 -22.18 3.68 -5.25
C PHE A 61 -22.37 2.17 -5.01
N ALA A 62 -21.42 1.36 -5.47
CA ALA A 62 -21.49 -0.08 -5.26
C ALA A 62 -21.25 -0.41 -3.78
N VAL A 63 -22.26 -0.99 -3.12
CA VAL A 63 -22.17 -1.42 -1.71
C VAL A 63 -21.00 -2.39 -1.50
N THR A 64 -20.71 -3.21 -2.51
CA THR A 64 -19.55 -4.13 -2.51
C THR A 64 -18.21 -3.38 -2.52
N ALA A 65 -18.10 -2.27 -3.24
CA ALA A 65 -16.87 -1.48 -3.26
C ALA A 65 -16.64 -0.76 -1.93
N TRP A 66 -17.72 -0.25 -1.32
CA TRP A 66 -17.64 0.44 -0.03
C TRP A 66 -17.25 -0.51 1.10
N THR A 67 -17.86 -1.69 1.15
CA THR A 67 -17.49 -2.75 2.11
C THR A 67 -16.05 -3.22 1.92
N THR A 68 -15.59 -3.42 0.68
CA THR A 68 -14.18 -3.74 0.40
C THR A 68 -13.23 -2.64 0.90
N LEU A 69 -13.56 -1.37 0.67
CA LEU A 69 -12.74 -0.24 1.13
C LEU A 69 -12.64 -0.20 2.67
N PHE A 70 -13.77 -0.38 3.37
CA PHE A 70 -13.79 -0.42 4.84
C PHE A 70 -12.95 -1.58 5.39
N MET A 71 -13.03 -2.76 4.78
CA MET A 71 -12.24 -3.92 5.20
C MET A 71 -10.75 -3.76 4.89
N MET A 72 -10.39 -3.14 3.76
CA MET A 72 -9.00 -2.77 3.46
C MET A 72 -8.46 -1.78 4.49
N TRP A 73 -9.25 -0.76 4.88
CA TRP A 73 -8.84 0.21 5.90
C TRP A 73 -8.69 -0.45 7.28
N PHE A 74 -9.64 -1.27 7.68
CA PHE A 74 -9.62 -1.98 8.97
C PHE A 74 -8.42 -2.94 9.07
N SER A 75 -8.17 -3.73 8.03
CA SER A 75 -7.03 -4.66 7.99
C SER A 75 -5.68 -3.95 7.95
N ALA A 76 -5.57 -2.82 7.26
CA ALA A 76 -4.38 -1.97 7.30
C ALA A 76 -4.14 -1.42 8.71
N GLY A 77 -5.18 -0.91 9.37
CA GLY A 77 -5.11 -0.44 10.75
C GLY A 77 -4.68 -1.53 11.75
N ILE A 78 -5.21 -2.75 11.62
CA ILE A 78 -4.77 -3.90 12.43
C ILE A 78 -3.29 -4.22 12.18
N THR A 79 -2.87 -4.23 10.91
CA THR A 79 -1.50 -4.56 10.55
C THR A 79 -0.52 -3.52 11.10
N ASP A 80 -0.87 -2.23 11.03
CA ASP A 80 -0.10 -1.13 11.63
C ASP A 80 0.04 -1.31 13.16
N LEU A 81 -1.07 -1.63 13.84
CA LEU A 81 -1.08 -1.87 15.29
C LEU A 81 -0.28 -3.09 15.73
N VAL A 82 -0.19 -4.13 14.90
CA VAL A 82 0.50 -5.40 15.21
C VAL A 82 1.97 -5.35 14.81
N VAL A 83 2.30 -4.71 13.68
CA VAL A 83 3.64 -4.74 13.06
C VAL A 83 4.45 -3.48 13.38
N ASP A 84 3.84 -2.28 13.36
CA ASP A 84 4.57 -1.01 13.54
C ASP A 84 4.66 -0.52 14.98
N ARG A 85 3.75 -0.91 15.88
CA ARG A 85 3.94 -0.64 17.33
C ARG A 85 5.25 -1.19 17.90
N LYS A 86 5.83 -2.24 17.29
CA LYS A 86 7.15 -2.75 17.69
C LYS A 86 8.32 -1.94 17.12
N LYS A 87 8.15 -1.28 15.98
CA LYS A 87 9.20 -0.45 15.35
C LYS A 87 9.29 0.95 15.96
N LEU A 88 8.16 1.55 16.33
CA LEU A 88 8.12 2.86 16.99
C LEU A 88 8.87 2.87 18.34
N ILE A 89 8.85 1.76 19.08
CA ILE A 89 9.57 1.60 20.35
C ILE A 89 11.09 1.37 20.16
N LEU A 90 11.53 0.82 19.02
CA LEU A 90 12.97 0.59 18.74
C LEU A 90 13.65 1.72 17.96
N GLN A 91 12.89 2.63 17.34
CA GLN A 91 13.45 3.82 16.64
C GLN A 91 13.58 5.04 17.57
N SER A 92 13.07 4.94 18.80
CA SER A 92 13.15 5.98 19.85
C SER A 92 14.21 5.69 20.93
N LEU A 93 15.03 4.65 20.75
CA LEU A 93 16.11 4.23 21.63
C LEU A 93 17.43 4.15 20.83
#